data_AF-A0A946DUN6-F1
#
_entry.id   AF-A0A946DUN6-F1
#
_cell.length_a   1.000
_cell.length_b   1.000
_cell.length_c   1.000
_cell.angle_alpha   90.00
_cell.angle_beta   90.00
_cell.angle_gamma   90.00
#
_symmetry.space_group_name_H-M   'P 1'
#
loop_
_entity.id
_entity.type
_entity.pdbx_description
1 polymer ?
#
loop_
_entity_poly.entity_id
_entity_poly.type
_entity_poly.pdbx_seq_one_letter_code
_entity_poly.pdbx_strand_id
1 'polypeptide(L)'
;MKLDDRGQFLNLSGLVEGGLILIAFLIGWIVNVDPIEHLKFSWAALVWGALAALPMFGLFVLSQRLTFHPLRRIRRFLLEALGPSLAACRWYDLILLAALAGWAEEILFRGLLQPWIERSFESATAGLIGSNVLFGLAHLITPTYALFAGVMGLYLGFVFDATGERNLLAPITTHALYDYLAFVMVVRSYRREYEKQDDADDSQPANRDLPPL
;
A
#
# COMPACT_ATOMS: atom_id res chain seq x y z
N MET A 1 -4.80 19.32 -9.94
CA MET A 1 -6.02 18.55 -9.67
C MET A 1 -6.03 18.28 -8.17
N LYS A 2 -6.99 18.84 -7.42
CA LYS A 2 -7.07 18.56 -5.99
C LYS A 2 -7.79 17.22 -5.82
N LEU A 3 -7.16 16.27 -5.13
CA LEU A 3 -7.73 14.93 -4.86
C LEU A 3 -8.65 14.93 -3.63
N ASP A 4 -9.15 16.09 -3.22
CA ASP A 4 -10.06 16.28 -2.09
C ASP A 4 -11.49 15.80 -2.41
N ASP A 5 -11.84 15.64 -3.69
CA ASP A 5 -13.08 15.00 -4.11
C ASP A 5 -13.00 13.47 -4.04
N ARG A 6 -13.86 12.87 -3.20
CA ARG A 6 -13.98 11.41 -3.01
C ARG A 6 -14.15 10.67 -4.35
N GLY A 7 -14.97 11.21 -5.26
CA GLY A 7 -15.24 10.57 -6.55
C GLY A 7 -14.00 10.52 -7.45
N GLN A 8 -13.30 11.65 -7.57
CA GLN A 8 -12.06 11.74 -8.33
C GLN A 8 -10.97 10.83 -7.78
N PHE A 9 -10.81 10.77 -6.46
CA PHE A 9 -9.82 9.90 -5.83
C PHE A 9 -10.11 8.42 -6.13
N LEU A 10 -11.35 7.97 -5.92
CA LEU A 10 -11.74 6.59 -6.20
C LEU A 10 -11.61 6.22 -7.67
N ASN A 11 -11.96 7.12 -8.59
CA ASN A 11 -11.81 6.89 -10.02
C ASN A 11 -10.34 6.80 -10.43
N LEU A 12 -9.48 7.66 -9.88
CA LEU A 12 -8.05 7.63 -10.15
C LEU A 12 -7.42 6.34 -9.62
N SER A 13 -7.70 5.96 -8.37
CA SER A 13 -7.25 4.68 -7.81
C SER A 13 -7.75 3.51 -8.64
N GLY A 14 -9.03 3.50 -9.00
CA GLY A 14 -9.61 2.49 -9.87
C GLY A 14 -8.89 2.36 -11.22
N LEU A 15 -8.55 3.50 -11.85
CA LEU A 15 -7.83 3.53 -13.12
C LEU A 15 -6.39 3.03 -12.99
N VAL A 16 -5.69 3.45 -11.93
CA VAL A 16 -4.30 3.04 -11.69
C VAL A 16 -4.24 1.54 -11.43
N GLU A 17 -4.99 1.05 -10.44
CA GLU A 17 -4.95 -0.37 -10.06
C GLU A 17 -5.52 -1.28 -11.15
N GLY A 18 -6.63 -0.88 -11.77
CA GLY A 18 -7.18 -1.59 -12.93
C GLY A 18 -6.18 -1.61 -14.10
N GLY A 19 -5.45 -0.51 -14.31
CA GLY A 19 -4.37 -0.42 -15.28
C GLY A 19 -3.23 -1.40 -15.00
N LEU A 20 -2.82 -1.57 -13.73
CA LEU A 20 -1.80 -2.55 -13.35
C LEU A 20 -2.23 -3.99 -13.66
N ILE A 21 -3.49 -4.34 -13.38
CA ILE A 21 -4.05 -5.65 -13.74
C ILE A 21 -4.00 -5.85 -15.26
N LEU A 22 -4.46 -4.87 -16.03
CA LEU A 22 -4.42 -4.95 -17.50
C LEU A 22 -2.98 -5.11 -18.01
N ILE A 23 -2.04 -4.35 -17.47
CA ILE A 23 -0.61 -4.46 -17.80
C ILE A 23 -0.09 -5.87 -17.47
N ALA A 24 -0.46 -6.43 -16.31
CA ALA A 24 -0.06 -7.78 -15.93
C ALA A 24 -0.55 -8.82 -16.95
N PHE A 25 -1.81 -8.75 -17.38
CA PHE A 25 -2.33 -9.67 -18.40
C PHE A 25 -1.73 -9.45 -19.78
N LEU A 26 -1.52 -8.20 -20.20
CA LEU A 26 -0.92 -7.88 -21.50
C LEU A 26 0.54 -8.36 -21.59
N ILE A 27 1.35 -8.06 -20.57
CA ILE A 27 2.74 -8.52 -20.52
C ILE A 27 2.77 -10.03 -20.36
N GLY A 28 1.95 -10.61 -19.48
CA GLY A 28 1.84 -12.06 -19.29
C GLY A 28 1.54 -12.82 -20.58
N TRP A 29 0.65 -12.28 -21.42
CA TRP A 29 0.39 -12.81 -22.74
C TRP A 29 1.63 -12.77 -23.66
N ILE A 30 2.40 -11.69 -23.64
CA ILE A 30 3.62 -11.54 -24.47
C ILE A 30 4.74 -12.49 -24.00
N VAL A 31 4.92 -12.65 -22.68
CA VAL A 31 6.02 -13.44 -22.10
C VAL A 31 5.61 -14.88 -21.77
N ASN A 32 4.36 -15.25 -22.09
CA ASN A 32 3.77 -16.57 -21.84
C ASN A 32 3.87 -16.99 -20.36
N VAL A 33 3.38 -16.11 -19.48
CA VAL A 33 3.20 -16.31 -18.04
C VAL A 33 1.75 -15.94 -17.72
N ASP A 34 1.00 -16.84 -17.08
CA ASP A 34 -0.37 -16.56 -16.64
C ASP A 34 -0.33 -15.86 -15.26
N PRO A 35 -0.71 -14.57 -15.16
CA PRO A 35 -0.62 -13.82 -13.90
C PRO A 35 -1.48 -14.38 -12.76
N ILE A 36 -2.43 -15.27 -13.05
CA ILE A 36 -3.31 -15.90 -12.06
C ILE A 36 -3.12 -17.41 -11.96
N GLU A 37 -2.03 -17.97 -12.52
CA GLU A 37 -1.73 -19.42 -12.49
C GLU A 37 -1.79 -20.01 -11.06
N HIS A 38 -1.29 -19.25 -10.09
CA HIS A 38 -1.22 -19.65 -8.69
C HIS A 38 -2.35 -19.07 -7.84
N LEU A 39 -3.41 -18.51 -8.44
CA LEU A 39 -4.57 -18.02 -7.71
C LEU A 39 -5.52 -19.19 -7.39
N LYS A 40 -5.39 -19.75 -6.19
CA LYS A 40 -6.22 -20.86 -5.73
C LYS A 40 -7.00 -20.46 -4.49
N PHE A 41 -8.33 -20.57 -4.52
CA PHE A 41 -9.12 -20.36 -3.32
C PHE A 41 -8.77 -21.39 -2.24
N SER A 42 -8.44 -20.90 -1.04
CA SER A 42 -8.09 -21.73 0.10
C SER A 42 -8.34 -20.99 1.41
N TRP A 43 -9.11 -21.59 2.30
CA TRP A 43 -9.31 -21.06 3.66
C TRP A 43 -7.99 -20.96 4.43
N ALA A 44 -7.07 -21.90 4.22
CA ALA A 44 -5.75 -21.84 4.83
C ALA A 44 -4.97 -20.63 4.33
N ALA A 45 -5.02 -20.32 3.02
CA ALA A 45 -4.36 -19.15 2.46
C ALA A 45 -4.94 -17.83 2.99
N LEU A 46 -6.27 -17.75 3.18
CA LEU A 46 -6.91 -16.59 3.81
C LEU A 46 -6.47 -16.39 5.26
N VAL A 47 -6.47 -17.47 6.07
CA VAL A 47 -6.04 -17.40 7.47
C VAL A 47 -4.56 -17.05 7.58
N TRP A 48 -3.70 -17.70 6.79
CA TRP A 48 -2.27 -17.40 6.75
C TRP A 48 -2.01 -15.98 6.30
N GLY A 49 -2.68 -15.51 5.25
CA GLY A 49 -2.56 -14.12 4.79
C GLY A 49 -2.99 -13.10 5.84
N ALA A 50 -4.10 -13.36 6.53
CA ALA A 50 -4.56 -12.49 7.62
C ALA A 50 -3.55 -12.45 8.79
N LEU A 51 -2.96 -13.59 9.16
CA LEU A 51 -1.93 -13.65 10.20
C LEU A 51 -0.62 -12.97 9.74
N ALA A 52 -0.25 -13.11 8.47
CA ALA A 52 0.94 -12.50 7.89
C ALA A 52 0.85 -10.97 7.83
N ALA A 53 -0.36 -10.39 7.83
CA ALA A 53 -0.54 -8.94 7.90
C ALA A 53 -0.13 -8.38 9.28
N LEU A 54 -0.20 -9.18 10.35
CA LEU A 54 0.09 -8.74 11.72
C LEU A 54 1.53 -8.22 11.91
N PRO A 55 2.60 -8.92 11.51
CA PRO A 55 3.95 -8.39 11.63
C PRO A 55 4.17 -7.14 10.78
N MET A 56 3.61 -7.08 9.56
CA MET A 56 3.68 -5.89 8.70
C MET A 56 3.03 -4.69 9.37
N PHE A 57 1.82 -4.86 9.89
CA PHE A 57 1.11 -3.80 10.60
C PHE A 57 1.82 -3.42 11.91
N GLY A 58 2.38 -4.39 12.64
CA GLY A 58 3.19 -4.15 13.84
C GLY A 58 4.42 -3.30 13.55
N LEU A 59 5.14 -3.57 12.46
CA LEU A 59 6.25 -2.74 11.99
C LEU A 59 5.80 -1.34 11.60
N PHE A 60 4.65 -1.22 10.92
CA PHE A 60 4.08 0.09 10.60
C PHE A 60 3.74 0.88 11.87
N VAL A 61 3.07 0.28 12.86
CA VAL A 61 2.77 0.91 14.16
C VAL A 61 4.06 1.31 14.89
N LEU A 62 5.07 0.45 14.89
CA LEU A 62 6.38 0.76 15.47
C LEU A 62 7.01 1.97 14.77
N SER A 63 6.96 2.02 13.44
CA SER A 63 7.49 3.13 12.64
C SER A 63 6.83 4.47 13.00
N GLN A 64 5.55 4.47 13.40
CA GLN A 64 4.84 5.68 13.84
C GLN A 64 5.34 6.22 15.19
N ARG A 65 5.91 5.34 16.04
CA ARG A 65 6.45 5.70 17.36
C ARG A 65 7.91 6.12 17.33
N LEU A 66 8.66 5.64 16.34
CA LEU A 66 10.07 5.99 16.18
C LEU A 66 10.24 7.44 15.69
N THR A 67 11.17 8.17 16.30
CA THR A 67 11.45 9.58 15.97
C THR A 67 12.50 9.76 14.86
N PHE A 68 12.87 8.66 14.19
CA PHE A 68 13.89 8.66 13.13
C PHE A 68 13.48 9.56 11.95
N HIS A 69 14.38 10.44 11.54
CA HIS A 69 14.07 11.53 10.61
C HIS A 69 13.49 11.07 9.26
N PRO A 70 14.04 10.03 8.57
CA PRO A 70 13.44 9.49 7.36
C PRO A 70 12.00 8.99 7.54
N LEU A 71 11.69 8.31 8.64
CA LEU A 71 10.33 7.80 8.92
C LEU A 71 9.33 8.95 9.12
N ARG A 72 9.75 10.01 9.83
CA ARG A 72 8.93 11.22 10.00
C ARG A 72 8.62 11.88 8.65
N ARG A 73 9.58 11.91 7.73
CA ARG A 73 9.38 12.47 6.38
C ARG A 73 8.37 11.66 5.58
N ILE A 74 8.49 10.32 5.61
CA ILE A 74 7.54 9.41 4.95
C ILE A 74 6.14 9.60 5.53
N ARG A 75 6.01 9.58 6.87
CA ARG A 75 4.72 9.78 7.55
C ARG A 75 4.06 11.09 7.16
N ARG A 76 4.80 12.19 7.19
CA ARG A 76 4.28 13.51 6.82
C ARG A 76 3.84 13.53 5.36
N PHE A 77 4.64 12.97 4.46
CA PHE A 77 4.25 12.86 3.05
C PHE A 77 2.94 12.06 2.89
N LEU A 78 2.82 10.90 3.53
CA LEU A 78 1.60 10.08 3.44
C LEU A 78 0.37 10.82 4.01
N LEU A 79 0.54 11.52 5.13
CA LEU A 79 -0.55 12.33 5.72
C LEU A 79 -0.95 13.50 4.83
N GLU A 80 -0.01 14.21 4.23
CA GLU A 80 -0.29 15.34 3.35
C GLU A 80 -0.87 14.90 1.99
N ALA A 81 -0.33 13.82 1.41
CA ALA A 81 -0.71 13.35 0.09
C ALA A 81 -2.01 12.54 0.08
N LEU A 82 -2.22 11.69 1.09
CA LEU A 82 -3.36 10.76 1.13
C LEU A 82 -4.39 11.12 2.21
N GLY A 83 -3.99 11.83 3.27
CA GLY A 83 -4.85 12.13 4.42
C GLY A 83 -6.19 12.78 4.06
N PRO A 84 -6.21 13.90 3.29
CA PRO A 84 -7.46 14.55 2.90
C PRO A 84 -8.42 13.62 2.13
N SER A 85 -7.90 12.93 1.11
CA SER A 85 -8.66 12.05 0.22
C SER A 85 -9.21 10.83 0.95
N LEU A 86 -8.37 10.18 1.78
CA LEU A 86 -8.80 9.03 2.59
C LEU A 86 -9.78 9.45 3.68
N ALA A 87 -9.64 10.64 4.27
CA ALA A 87 -10.54 11.11 5.32
C ALA A 87 -11.95 11.46 4.79
N ALA A 88 -12.04 11.83 3.51
CA ALA A 88 -13.30 12.03 2.79
C ALA A 88 -13.99 10.72 2.38
N CYS A 89 -13.26 9.60 2.36
CA CYS A 89 -13.79 8.29 2.04
C CYS A 89 -14.61 7.69 3.19
N ARG A 90 -15.58 6.83 2.83
CA ARG A 90 -16.33 6.01 3.80
C ARG A 90 -15.54 4.74 4.11
N TRP A 91 -15.88 4.07 5.21
CA TRP A 91 -15.15 2.88 5.67
C TRP A 91 -15.10 1.76 4.61
N TYR A 92 -16.16 1.59 3.82
CA TYR A 92 -16.21 0.58 2.77
C TYR A 92 -15.40 0.98 1.53
N ASP A 93 -15.18 2.27 1.28
CA ASP A 93 -14.31 2.73 0.21
C ASP A 93 -12.86 2.35 0.53
N LEU A 94 -12.46 2.44 1.81
CA LEU A 94 -11.12 2.03 2.25
C LEU A 94 -10.91 0.52 2.07
N ILE A 95 -11.94 -0.29 2.33
CA ILE A 95 -11.88 -1.74 2.08
C ILE A 95 -11.73 -2.00 0.59
N LEU A 96 -12.52 -1.31 -0.25
CA LEU A 96 -12.47 -1.47 -1.70
C LEU A 96 -11.09 -1.08 -2.25
N LEU A 97 -10.56 0.07 -1.83
CA LEU A 97 -9.23 0.55 -2.23
C LEU A 97 -8.13 -0.44 -1.85
N ALA A 98 -8.13 -0.89 -0.60
CA ALA A 98 -7.12 -1.82 -0.10
C ALA A 98 -7.22 -3.19 -0.78
N ALA A 99 -8.44 -3.69 -1.01
CA ALA A 99 -8.64 -4.90 -1.78
C ALA A 99 -8.14 -4.72 -3.21
N LEU A 100 -8.49 -3.62 -3.87
CA LEU A 100 -8.10 -3.37 -5.25
C LEU A 100 -6.57 -3.29 -5.41
N ALA A 101 -5.88 -2.56 -4.54
CA ALA A 101 -4.42 -2.49 -4.50
C ALA A 101 -3.80 -3.87 -4.24
N GLY A 102 -4.27 -4.59 -3.21
CA GLY A 102 -3.79 -5.93 -2.91
C GLY A 102 -4.00 -6.93 -4.05
N TRP A 103 -5.09 -6.83 -4.82
CA TRP A 103 -5.28 -7.66 -6.00
C TRP A 103 -4.37 -7.24 -7.15
N ALA A 104 -4.34 -5.94 -7.48
CA ALA A 104 -3.62 -5.43 -8.63
C ALA A 104 -2.11 -5.60 -8.52
N GLU A 105 -1.55 -5.20 -7.38
CA GLU A 105 -0.11 -5.27 -7.16
C GLU A 105 0.36 -6.72 -7.04
N GLU A 106 -0.34 -7.59 -6.30
CA GLU A 106 0.11 -8.98 -6.17
C GLU A 106 0.00 -9.77 -7.48
N ILE A 107 -1.03 -9.51 -8.30
CA ILE A 107 -1.11 -10.09 -9.65
C ILE A 107 0.08 -9.64 -10.51
N LEU A 108 0.42 -8.34 -10.50
CA LEU A 108 1.53 -7.82 -11.27
C LEU A 108 2.88 -8.35 -10.78
N PHE A 109 3.14 -8.28 -9.47
CA PHE A 109 4.47 -8.57 -8.94
C PHE A 109 4.70 -10.06 -8.66
N ARG A 110 3.73 -10.76 -8.05
CA ARG A 110 3.88 -12.18 -7.64
C ARG A 110 3.29 -13.12 -8.68
N GLY A 111 2.21 -12.70 -9.34
CA GLY A 111 1.60 -13.44 -10.44
C GLY A 111 2.41 -13.40 -11.73
N LEU A 112 2.93 -12.22 -12.10
CA LEU A 112 3.66 -12.03 -13.36
C LEU A 112 5.18 -11.87 -13.18
N LEU A 113 5.63 -10.78 -12.55
CA LEU A 113 7.04 -10.37 -12.63
C LEU A 113 7.98 -11.36 -11.93
N GLN A 114 7.62 -11.86 -10.76
CA GLN A 114 8.43 -12.84 -10.02
C GLN A 114 8.60 -14.15 -10.82
N PRO A 115 7.54 -14.83 -11.31
CA PRO A 115 7.68 -16.01 -12.16
C PRO A 115 8.41 -15.73 -13.49
N TRP A 116 8.16 -14.57 -14.11
CA TRP A 116 8.82 -14.20 -15.37
C TRP A 116 10.34 -14.04 -15.22
N ILE A 117 10.78 -13.33 -14.17
CA ILE A 117 12.21 -13.16 -13.86
C ILE A 117 12.82 -14.49 -13.43
N GLU A 118 12.13 -15.27 -12.59
CA GLU A 118 12.57 -16.60 -12.19
C GLU A 118 12.85 -17.49 -13.39
N ARG A 119 11.93 -17.53 -14.36
CA ARG A 119 12.08 -18.31 -15.60
C ARG A 119 13.19 -17.77 -16.49
N SER A 120 13.33 -16.45 -16.59
CA SER A 120 14.32 -15.82 -17.48
C SER A 120 15.76 -16.00 -17.01
N PHE A 121 15.97 -16.15 -15.70
CA PHE A 121 17.29 -16.36 -15.09
C PHE A 121 17.47 -17.77 -14.51
N GLU A 122 16.49 -18.66 -14.70
CA GLU A 122 16.44 -20.01 -14.13
C GLU A 122 16.76 -20.03 -12.62
N SER A 123 16.25 -19.04 -11.88
CA SER A 123 16.64 -18.78 -10.49
C SER A 123 15.50 -18.17 -9.68
N ALA A 124 14.99 -18.94 -8.72
CA ALA A 124 13.98 -18.46 -7.76
C ALA A 124 14.48 -17.23 -6.99
N THR A 125 15.76 -17.21 -6.61
CA THR A 125 16.37 -16.06 -5.93
C THR A 125 16.39 -14.82 -6.82
N ALA A 126 16.67 -14.96 -8.11
CA ALA A 126 16.62 -13.84 -9.05
C ALA A 126 15.19 -13.32 -9.22
N GLY A 127 14.20 -14.21 -9.32
CA GLY A 127 12.77 -13.86 -9.35
C GLY A 127 12.34 -13.08 -8.11
N LEU A 128 12.69 -13.58 -6.93
CA LEU A 128 12.36 -12.96 -5.65
C LEU A 128 13.04 -11.60 -5.47
N ILE A 129 14.34 -11.49 -5.71
CA ILE A 129 15.06 -10.21 -5.54
C ILE A 129 14.65 -9.22 -6.64
N GLY A 130 14.64 -9.66 -7.90
CA GLY A 130 14.36 -8.80 -9.05
C GLY A 130 12.96 -8.19 -8.99
N SER A 131 11.92 -9.00 -8.75
CA SER A 131 10.55 -8.50 -8.62
C SER A 131 10.41 -7.49 -7.47
N ASN A 132 11.10 -7.69 -6.35
CA ASN A 132 10.98 -6.81 -5.18
C ASN A 132 11.87 -5.56 -5.26
N VAL A 133 12.94 -5.59 -6.06
CA VAL A 133 13.62 -4.36 -6.50
C VAL A 133 12.68 -3.52 -7.34
N LEU A 134 11.98 -4.13 -8.32
CA LEU A 134 10.98 -3.42 -9.12
C LEU A 134 9.82 -2.89 -8.27
N PHE A 135 9.35 -3.68 -7.29
CA PHE A 135 8.33 -3.27 -6.32
C PHE A 135 8.78 -2.03 -5.53
N GLY A 136 9.99 -2.06 -4.97
CA GLY A 136 10.56 -0.91 -4.26
C GLY A 136 10.69 0.33 -5.16
N LEU A 137 11.10 0.15 -6.42
CA LEU A 137 11.22 1.24 -7.39
C LEU A 137 9.87 1.84 -7.77
N ALA A 138 8.81 1.03 -7.89
CA ALA A 138 7.45 1.52 -8.10
C ALA A 138 6.97 2.42 -6.94
N HIS A 139 7.53 2.20 -5.75
CA HIS A 139 7.26 2.97 -4.53
C HIS A 139 8.31 4.05 -4.25
N LEU A 140 9.05 4.53 -5.26
CA LEU A 140 10.13 5.50 -5.05
C LEU A 140 9.61 6.93 -4.81
N ILE A 141 9.13 7.18 -3.59
CA ILE A 141 8.84 8.53 -3.07
C ILE A 141 10.09 9.11 -2.41
N THR A 142 10.75 8.27 -1.61
CA THR A 142 12.08 8.51 -1.05
C THR A 142 12.87 7.20 -1.12
N PRO A 143 14.21 7.23 -1.14
CA PRO A 143 15.00 5.99 -1.15
C PRO A 143 14.68 5.07 0.04
N THR A 144 14.40 5.65 1.22
CA THR A 144 14.01 4.89 2.40
C THR A 144 12.63 4.23 2.24
N TYR A 145 11.67 4.92 1.62
CA TYR A 145 10.35 4.33 1.36
C TYR A 145 10.43 3.20 0.34
N ALA A 146 11.18 3.38 -0.75
CA ALA A 146 11.46 2.32 -1.72
C ALA A 146 12.14 1.10 -1.08
N LEU A 147 13.11 1.31 -0.20
CA LEU A 147 13.77 0.23 0.52
C LEU A 147 12.78 -0.53 1.42
N PHE A 148 11.96 0.18 2.20
CA PHE A 148 10.95 -0.47 3.03
C PHE A 148 9.91 -1.22 2.19
N ALA A 149 9.42 -0.62 1.10
CA ALA A 149 8.50 -1.26 0.18
C ALA A 149 9.12 -2.53 -0.42
N GLY A 150 10.38 -2.49 -0.87
CA GLY A 150 11.09 -3.67 -1.37
C GLY A 150 11.25 -4.77 -0.31
N VAL A 151 11.56 -4.42 0.94
CA VAL A 151 11.64 -5.40 2.05
C VAL A 151 10.27 -6.01 2.37
N MET A 152 9.22 -5.19 2.42
CA MET A 152 7.83 -5.68 2.56
C MET A 152 7.45 -6.57 1.39
N GLY A 153 7.94 -6.23 0.19
CA GLY A 153 7.73 -7.04 -0.97
C GLY A 153 8.41 -8.41 -0.90
N LEU A 154 9.65 -8.47 -0.40
CA LEU A 154 10.33 -9.74 -0.13
C LEU A 154 9.54 -10.58 0.87
N TYR A 155 8.97 -9.96 1.89
CA TYR A 155 8.10 -10.64 2.85
C TYR A 155 6.84 -11.20 2.18
N LEU A 156 6.17 -10.43 1.32
CA LEU A 156 5.02 -10.91 0.54
C LEU A 156 5.41 -12.04 -0.44
N GLY A 157 6.61 -11.97 -1.03
CA GLY A 157 7.17 -13.07 -1.82
C GLY A 157 7.40 -14.34 -1.00
N PHE A 158 7.84 -14.21 0.26
CA PHE A 158 7.90 -15.36 1.17
C PHE A 158 6.49 -15.89 1.51
N VAL A 159 5.52 -15.01 1.79
CA VAL A 159 4.13 -15.40 2.08
C VAL A 159 3.51 -16.15 0.90
N PHE A 160 3.86 -15.76 -0.33
CA PHE A 160 3.42 -16.43 -1.56
C PHE A 160 3.86 -17.90 -1.62
N ASP A 161 5.05 -18.22 -1.12
CA ASP A 161 5.64 -19.57 -1.12
C ASP A 161 5.44 -20.34 0.21
N ALA A 162 4.95 -19.70 1.27
CA ALA A 162 5.02 -20.21 2.65
C ALA A 162 4.14 -21.44 2.95
N THR A 163 3.09 -21.69 2.17
CA THR A 163 2.12 -22.77 2.46
C THR A 163 2.48 -24.12 1.83
N GLY A 164 3.71 -24.29 1.34
CA GLY A 164 4.19 -25.52 0.68
C GLY A 164 3.86 -25.58 -0.83
N GLU A 165 2.77 -24.94 -1.24
CA GLU A 165 2.50 -24.57 -2.64
C GLU A 165 2.34 -23.06 -2.76
N ARG A 166 2.72 -22.53 -3.93
CA ARG A 166 2.44 -21.14 -4.32
C ARG A 166 0.96 -20.86 -4.32
N ASN A 167 0.55 -19.82 -3.60
CA ASN A 167 -0.83 -19.37 -3.60
C ASN A 167 -0.94 -17.84 -3.51
N LEU A 168 -1.41 -17.20 -4.58
CA LEU A 168 -1.56 -15.73 -4.65
C LEU A 168 -2.57 -15.18 -3.65
N LEU A 169 -3.54 -15.98 -3.19
CA LEU A 169 -4.56 -15.50 -2.26
C LEU A 169 -3.96 -15.08 -0.91
N ALA A 170 -2.88 -15.72 -0.46
CA ALA A 170 -2.21 -15.39 0.80
C ALA A 170 -1.57 -13.99 0.78
N PRO A 171 -0.68 -13.64 -0.17
CA PRO A 171 -0.13 -12.29 -0.25
C PRO A 171 -1.20 -11.23 -0.61
N ILE A 172 -2.19 -11.55 -1.46
CA ILE A 172 -3.32 -10.63 -1.74
C ILE A 172 -4.05 -10.25 -0.44
N THR A 173 -4.37 -11.25 0.38
CA THR A 173 -5.05 -11.03 1.66
C THR A 173 -4.16 -10.26 2.63
N THR A 174 -2.86 -10.58 2.67
CA THR A 174 -1.88 -9.91 3.53
C THR A 174 -1.78 -8.43 3.19
N HIS A 175 -1.59 -8.12 1.91
CA HIS A 175 -1.42 -6.77 1.40
C HIS A 175 -2.69 -5.95 1.60
N ALA A 176 -3.85 -6.46 1.16
CA ALA A 176 -5.12 -5.76 1.32
C ALA A 176 -5.46 -5.48 2.79
N LEU A 177 -5.20 -6.41 3.69
CA LEU A 177 -5.46 -6.20 5.11
C LEU A 177 -4.49 -5.17 5.72
N TYR A 178 -3.20 -5.25 5.36
CA TYR A 178 -2.21 -4.27 5.79
C TYR A 178 -2.59 -2.85 5.34
N ASP A 179 -2.95 -2.68 4.08
CA ASP A 179 -3.32 -1.38 3.51
C ASP A 179 -4.59 -0.82 4.15
N TYR A 180 -5.61 -1.65 4.35
CA TYR A 180 -6.82 -1.22 5.03
C TYR A 180 -6.51 -0.67 6.43
N LEU A 181 -5.70 -1.40 7.21
CA LEU A 181 -5.31 -0.97 8.56
C LEU A 181 -4.43 0.29 8.52
N ALA A 182 -3.53 0.41 7.54
CA ALA A 182 -2.71 1.60 7.33
C ALA A 182 -3.57 2.82 6.96
N PHE A 183 -4.52 2.68 6.03
CA PHE A 183 -5.47 3.74 5.66
C PHE A 183 -6.28 4.21 6.86
N VAL A 184 -6.81 3.28 7.67
CA VAL A 184 -7.54 3.61 8.90
C VAL A 184 -6.67 4.42 9.87
N MET A 185 -5.38 4.07 10.02
CA MET A 185 -4.45 4.82 10.86
C MET A 185 -4.11 6.21 10.30
N VAL A 186 -3.95 6.33 8.97
CA VAL A 186 -3.72 7.61 8.30
C VAL A 186 -4.93 8.53 8.48
N VAL A 187 -6.16 8.05 8.23
CA VAL A 187 -7.40 8.80 8.44
C VAL A 187 -7.52 9.29 9.89
N ARG A 188 -7.25 8.40 10.86
CA ARG A 188 -7.28 8.77 12.29
C ARG A 188 -6.24 9.82 12.64
N SER A 189 -5.04 9.70 12.09
CA SER A 189 -3.94 10.64 12.37
C SER A 189 -4.20 12.00 11.75
N TYR A 190 -4.70 12.03 10.51
CA TYR A 190 -5.08 13.25 9.81
C TYR A 190 -6.18 14.02 10.55
N ARG A 191 -7.27 13.36 10.97
CA ARG A 191 -8.35 14.00 11.73
C ARG A 191 -7.87 14.61 13.04
N ARG A 192 -7.00 13.91 13.77
CA ARG A 192 -6.40 14.41 15.03
C ARG A 192 -5.48 15.61 14.82
N GLU A 193 -4.77 15.68 13.70
CA GLU A 193 -3.92 16.84 13.39
C GLU A 193 -4.76 18.05 12.99
N TYR A 194 -5.85 17.82 12.25
CA TYR A 194 -6.81 18.87 11.88
C TYR A 194 -7.54 19.45 13.10
N GLU A 195 -8.08 18.60 13.99
CA GLU A 195 -8.74 19.02 15.24
C GLU A 195 -7.83 19.90 16.11
N LYS A 196 -6.54 19.52 16.26
CA LYS A 196 -5.57 20.32 17.03
C LYS A 196 -5.25 21.67 16.41
N GLN A 197 -5.34 21.78 15.08
CA GLN A 197 -5.11 23.05 14.39
C GLN A 197 -6.32 23.98 14.58
N ASP A 198 -7.52 23.43 14.50
CA ASP A 198 -8.79 24.15 14.73
C ASP A 198 -8.85 24.70 16.18
N ASP A 199 -8.57 23.85 17.17
CA ASP A 199 -8.49 24.25 18.59
C ASP A 199 -7.42 25.35 18.82
N ALA A 200 -6.30 25.29 18.10
CA ALA A 200 -5.23 26.27 18.22
C ALA A 200 -5.58 27.62 17.57
N ASP A 201 -6.35 27.61 16.48
CA ASP A 201 -6.83 28.83 15.80
C ASP A 201 -7.93 29.52 16.65
N ASP A 202 -8.88 28.76 17.18
CA ASP A 202 -9.94 29.27 18.07
C ASP A 202 -9.40 29.82 19.40
N SER A 203 -8.25 29.32 19.86
CA SER A 203 -7.59 29.78 21.09
C SER A 203 -6.73 31.03 20.93
N GLN A 204 -6.47 31.50 19.69
CA GLN A 204 -5.77 32.77 19.48
C GLN A 204 -6.70 33.94 19.78
N PRO A 205 -6.36 34.85 20.72
CA PRO A 205 -7.20 36.01 20.98
C PRO A 205 -7.29 36.82 19.69
N ALA A 206 -8.52 37.02 19.19
CA ALA A 206 -8.79 37.93 18.09
C ALA A 206 -8.07 39.24 18.40
N ASN A 207 -7.06 39.60 17.59
CA ASN A 207 -6.45 40.91 17.61
C ASN A 207 -7.53 41.89 17.16
N ARG A 208 -8.44 42.24 18.08
CA ARG A 208 -9.44 43.28 17.91
C ARG A 208 -8.65 44.56 17.79
N ASP A 209 -8.58 45.04 16.56
CA ASP A 209 -8.20 46.38 16.17
C ASP A 209 -8.57 47.38 17.28
N LEU A 210 -7.56 47.78 18.07
CA LEU A 210 -7.68 48.98 18.86
C LEU A 210 -7.71 50.13 17.85
N PRO A 211 -8.76 50.98 17.86
CA PRO A 211 -8.85 52.09 16.93
C PRO A 211 -7.62 52.99 17.08
N PRO A 212 -7.10 53.56 15.96
CA PRO A 212 -5.96 54.45 16.04
C PRO A 212 -6.31 55.66 16.92
N LEU A 213 -5.42 55.95 17.87
CA LEU A 213 -5.43 57.16 18.71
C LEU A 213 -5.18 58.42 17.86
#